data_AF-W0J1P5-F1
#
_entry.id   AF-W0J1P5-F1
#
_cell.length_a   1.000
_cell.length_b   1.000
_cell.length_c   1.000
_cell.angle_alpha   90.00
_cell.angle_beta   90.00
_cell.angle_gamma   90.00
#
_symmetry.space_group_name_H-M   'P 1'
#
loop_
_entity.id
_entity.type
_entity.pdbx_description
1 polymer ?
#
loop_
_entity_poly.entity_id
_entity_poly.type
_entity_poly.pdbx_seq_one_letter_code
_entity_poly.pdbx_strand_id
1 'polypeptide(L)'
;MSCPRLVFTVILFVYAIVAPSPLFADTVGYSGKETITLEQGALAVRHTYDWGKWDASNTLNKEPDHVAAMFSEANKCARITVTDTSSQAVRLDTPCPAFTRLWLSPDNRFLVGLSHIMISNPVQLAVWEIPASPEGSARLLWRERIHPNVYALPAEALASFRKKFPKTWQLNAQGIRPWGELVVLSGTTRQRGIPEAERTYLGEFLRPWHNRHPYSPHFSSTVTNFVYWYSQDDPAPRIEMLSPELIELSLLDPGNVRFRIHIPLPASGATNPPGPTAETPFPRQRLRQEDLPELQPASGRGFFVSQVRTRALDSPCLLRHFARLPAAGSSVSDTKKQLADMLRAMQVPPDSGDNVTTPANHYIIPDTFELTPLEADGARTLAINAFSVLPGLKFEQLKKLRCQMIGLRWQDRRLALLNFIPASGPGDPPGWQTQLQTEDPPLQMLYDPARHAIIRLRMPDMEN
;
A
#
# COMPACT_ATOMS: atom_id res chain seq x y z
N MET A 1 -55.22 -34.13 3.31
CA MET A 1 -54.88 -32.91 2.55
C MET A 1 -53.38 -32.90 2.28
N SER A 2 -52.96 -33.46 1.14
CA SER A 2 -51.61 -33.24 0.62
C SER A 2 -51.49 -31.78 0.14
N CYS A 3 -50.39 -31.11 0.45
CA CYS A 3 -50.18 -29.70 0.10
C CYS A 3 -49.25 -29.58 -1.13
N PRO A 4 -49.77 -29.61 -2.37
CA PRO A 4 -48.95 -29.64 -3.57
C PRO A 4 -48.05 -28.39 -3.72
N ARG A 5 -48.44 -27.27 -3.11
CA ARG A 5 -47.65 -26.04 -3.09
C ARG A 5 -46.27 -26.23 -2.44
N LEU A 6 -46.19 -26.96 -1.32
CA LEU A 6 -44.92 -27.17 -0.62
C LEU A 6 -43.93 -27.96 -1.48
N VAL A 7 -44.41 -29.03 -2.12
CA VAL A 7 -43.59 -29.88 -3.01
C VAL A 7 -43.11 -29.07 -4.21
N PHE A 8 -43.97 -28.25 -4.81
CA PHE A 8 -43.58 -27.40 -5.94
C PHE A 8 -42.54 -26.34 -5.53
N THR A 9 -42.70 -25.68 -4.38
CA THR A 9 -41.71 -24.73 -3.86
C THR A 9 -40.36 -25.40 -3.57
N VAL A 10 -40.35 -26.58 -2.96
CA VAL A 10 -39.10 -27.32 -2.68
C VAL A 10 -38.42 -27.76 -3.98
N ILE A 11 -39.17 -28.29 -4.96
CA ILE A 11 -38.60 -28.66 -6.27
C ILE A 11 -38.03 -27.42 -6.97
N LEU A 12 -38.73 -26.29 -6.98
CA LEU A 12 -38.27 -25.08 -7.67
C LEU A 12 -37.06 -24.44 -6.97
N PHE A 13 -36.97 -24.51 -5.64
CA PHE A 13 -35.83 -24.06 -4.85
C PHE A 13 -34.60 -24.97 -5.04
N VAL A 14 -34.80 -26.30 -5.02
CA VAL A 14 -33.75 -27.26 -5.36
C VAL A 14 -33.30 -27.09 -6.81
N TYR A 15 -34.21 -26.85 -7.76
CA TYR A 15 -33.85 -26.60 -9.15
C TYR A 15 -33.11 -25.26 -9.32
N ALA A 16 -33.42 -24.22 -8.54
CA ALA A 16 -32.66 -22.96 -8.55
C ALA A 16 -31.25 -23.08 -7.95
N ILE A 17 -31.03 -24.02 -7.02
CA ILE A 17 -29.72 -24.30 -6.40
C ILE A 17 -28.90 -25.31 -7.23
N VAL A 18 -29.55 -26.30 -7.83
CA VAL A 18 -28.93 -27.46 -8.51
C VAL A 18 -28.87 -27.27 -10.03
N ALA A 19 -29.69 -26.40 -10.63
CA ALA A 19 -29.40 -25.92 -11.97
C ALA A 19 -28.01 -25.23 -11.88
N PRO A 20 -26.99 -25.76 -12.59
CA PRO A 20 -25.72 -25.08 -12.61
C PRO A 20 -25.98 -23.77 -13.33
N SER A 21 -26.08 -22.67 -12.58
CA SER A 21 -25.88 -21.33 -13.10
C SER A 21 -24.45 -21.36 -13.62
N PRO A 22 -24.23 -21.53 -14.93
CA PRO A 22 -22.90 -21.86 -15.38
C PRO A 22 -22.05 -20.62 -15.17
N LEU A 23 -20.73 -20.78 -15.06
CA LEU A 23 -19.78 -19.70 -14.80
C LEU A 23 -19.67 -18.67 -15.97
N PHE A 24 -20.68 -18.62 -16.86
CA PHE A 24 -20.94 -17.60 -17.87
C PHE A 24 -20.98 -16.17 -17.32
N ALA A 25 -21.22 -15.98 -16.02
CA ALA A 25 -21.15 -14.65 -15.39
C ALA A 25 -19.79 -13.97 -15.61
N ASP A 26 -18.70 -14.74 -15.59
CA ASP A 26 -17.36 -14.22 -15.88
C ASP A 26 -17.13 -14.03 -17.38
N THR A 27 -17.52 -14.99 -18.24
CA THR A 27 -17.23 -14.87 -19.68
C THR A 27 -18.04 -13.80 -20.40
N VAL A 28 -19.28 -13.53 -19.98
CA VAL A 28 -20.10 -12.45 -20.55
C VAL A 28 -19.53 -11.07 -20.23
N GLY A 29 -18.94 -10.87 -19.04
CA GLY A 29 -18.26 -9.63 -18.66
C GLY A 29 -17.01 -9.32 -19.51
N TYR A 30 -16.50 -10.31 -20.26
CA TYR A 30 -15.28 -10.21 -21.05
C TYR A 30 -15.45 -10.61 -22.53
N SER A 31 -16.67 -10.73 -23.05
CA SER A 31 -16.88 -11.02 -24.49
C SER A 31 -17.09 -9.77 -25.34
N GLY A 32 -16.88 -8.58 -24.77
CA GLY A 32 -17.12 -7.29 -25.43
C GLY A 32 -15.95 -6.78 -26.28
N LYS A 33 -16.30 -6.18 -27.42
CA LYS A 33 -15.48 -5.15 -28.06
C LYS A 33 -15.91 -3.80 -27.52
N GLU A 34 -14.98 -3.08 -26.91
CA GLU A 34 -15.19 -1.79 -26.28
C GLU A 34 -14.38 -0.69 -26.97
N THR A 35 -14.81 0.55 -26.80
CA THR A 35 -14.10 1.74 -27.30
C THR A 35 -14.25 2.87 -26.30
N ILE A 36 -13.13 3.31 -25.75
CA ILE A 36 -13.05 4.45 -24.82
C ILE A 36 -12.47 5.63 -25.58
N THR A 37 -13.17 6.75 -25.55
CA THR A 37 -12.74 8.01 -26.17
C THR A 37 -12.58 9.09 -25.10
N LEU A 38 -11.54 9.91 -25.24
CA LEU A 38 -11.27 11.07 -24.39
C LEU A 38 -10.81 12.22 -25.30
N GLU A 39 -11.52 13.34 -25.29
CA GLU A 39 -11.10 14.56 -25.99
C GLU A 39 -10.75 15.63 -24.95
N GLN A 40 -9.53 16.18 -25.01
CA GLN A 40 -9.04 17.19 -24.08
C GLN A 40 -8.08 18.14 -24.79
N GLY A 41 -8.42 19.44 -24.80
CA GLY A 41 -7.63 20.47 -25.46
C GLY A 41 -7.38 20.17 -26.94
N ALA A 42 -6.12 19.98 -27.32
CA ALA A 42 -5.71 19.74 -28.70
C ALA A 42 -5.64 18.24 -29.08
N LEU A 43 -5.97 17.31 -28.17
CA LEU A 43 -5.82 15.87 -28.40
C LEU A 43 -7.14 15.13 -28.24
N ALA A 44 -7.36 14.18 -29.15
CA ALA A 44 -8.35 13.12 -29.03
C ALA A 44 -7.62 11.78 -28.84
N VAL A 45 -8.01 11.04 -27.80
CA VAL A 45 -7.51 9.69 -27.50
C VAL A 45 -8.61 8.69 -27.78
N ARG A 46 -8.27 7.63 -28.49
CA ARG A 46 -9.13 6.48 -28.74
C ARG A 46 -8.42 5.22 -28.30
N HIS A 47 -8.95 4.55 -27.28
CA HIS A 47 -8.57 3.19 -26.92
C HIS A 47 -9.64 2.23 -27.43
N THR A 48 -9.22 1.15 -28.07
CA THR A 48 -10.13 0.07 -28.48
C THR A 48 -9.60 -1.25 -27.95
N TYR A 49 -10.49 -2.09 -27.43
CA TYR A 49 -10.14 -3.45 -27.04
C TYR A 49 -11.24 -4.44 -27.41
N ASP A 50 -10.83 -5.68 -27.67
CA ASP A 50 -11.68 -6.79 -28.08
C ASP A 50 -11.17 -8.04 -27.38
N TRP A 51 -11.79 -8.35 -26.23
CA TRP A 51 -11.40 -9.52 -25.42
C TRP A 51 -11.79 -10.84 -26.07
N GLY A 52 -12.73 -10.86 -27.02
CA GLY A 52 -13.03 -12.07 -27.81
C GLY A 52 -11.82 -12.56 -28.60
N LYS A 53 -10.93 -11.65 -29.02
CA LYS A 53 -9.65 -11.98 -29.66
C LYS A 53 -8.56 -12.44 -28.70
N TRP A 54 -8.73 -12.16 -27.40
CA TRP A 54 -7.74 -12.53 -26.39
C TRP A 54 -7.56 -14.03 -26.29
N ASP A 55 -8.60 -14.85 -26.34
CA ASP A 55 -8.41 -16.31 -26.23
C ASP A 55 -8.22 -16.97 -27.60
N ALA A 56 -8.92 -16.50 -28.63
CA ALA A 56 -8.92 -17.09 -29.96
C ALA A 56 -7.58 -16.99 -30.72
N SER A 57 -6.67 -16.08 -30.34
CA SER A 57 -5.44 -15.79 -31.10
C SER A 57 -4.15 -15.69 -30.27
N ASN A 58 -4.18 -15.96 -28.96
CA ASN A 58 -3.14 -15.47 -28.06
C ASN A 58 -1.76 -16.14 -28.19
N THR A 59 -0.93 -15.57 -29.06
CA THR A 59 0.53 -15.73 -29.03
C THR A 59 1.14 -15.10 -27.79
N LEU A 60 0.55 -14.01 -27.24
CA LEU A 60 1.06 -13.31 -26.04
C LEU A 60 1.22 -14.26 -24.84
N ASN A 61 0.27 -15.19 -24.67
CA ASN A 61 0.28 -16.24 -23.65
C ASN A 61 1.44 -17.26 -23.77
N LYS A 62 2.22 -17.20 -24.86
CA LYS A 62 3.42 -18.01 -25.15
C LYS A 62 4.70 -17.17 -25.11
N GLU A 63 4.61 -15.85 -25.08
CA GLU A 63 5.77 -14.95 -25.01
C GLU A 63 6.42 -15.03 -23.61
N PRO A 64 7.76 -15.16 -23.51
CA PRO A 64 8.46 -15.18 -22.23
C PRO A 64 8.24 -13.91 -21.39
N ASP A 65 8.13 -12.76 -22.06
CA ASP A 65 7.78 -11.47 -21.46
C ASP A 65 6.38 -11.04 -21.93
N HIS A 66 5.36 -11.65 -21.33
CA HIS A 66 3.95 -11.33 -21.56
C HIS A 66 3.61 -9.85 -21.29
N VAL A 67 4.37 -9.17 -20.43
CA VAL A 67 4.20 -7.74 -20.11
C VAL A 67 4.69 -6.88 -21.28
N ALA A 68 5.87 -7.18 -21.84
CA ALA A 68 6.39 -6.50 -23.02
C ALA A 68 5.53 -6.75 -24.27
N ALA A 69 5.04 -7.99 -24.43
CA ALA A 69 4.21 -8.37 -25.56
C ALA A 69 2.90 -7.57 -25.67
N MET A 70 2.36 -7.04 -24.57
CA MET A 70 1.19 -6.13 -24.61
C MET A 70 1.42 -4.85 -25.40
N PHE A 71 2.67 -4.39 -25.51
CA PHE A 71 3.04 -3.14 -26.21
C PHE A 71 3.74 -3.40 -27.55
N SER A 72 3.73 -4.64 -28.03
CA SER A 72 4.26 -5.02 -29.33
C SER A 72 3.15 -5.37 -30.30
N GLU A 73 3.45 -5.37 -31.60
CA GLU A 73 2.50 -5.73 -32.65
C GLU A 73 2.01 -7.20 -32.58
N ALA A 74 2.53 -8.02 -31.67
CA ALA A 74 1.92 -9.30 -31.34
C ALA A 74 0.53 -9.13 -30.68
N ASN A 75 0.29 -8.02 -29.97
CA ASN A 75 -0.99 -7.75 -29.33
C ASN A 75 -2.00 -7.20 -30.33
N LYS A 76 -2.95 -8.05 -30.73
CA LYS A 76 -4.09 -7.70 -31.59
C LYS A 76 -5.40 -7.51 -30.82
N CYS A 77 -5.35 -7.55 -29.49
CA CYS A 77 -6.54 -7.47 -28.63
C CYS A 77 -6.89 -6.03 -28.29
N ALA A 78 -5.90 -5.16 -28.09
CA ALA A 78 -6.12 -3.78 -27.69
C ALA A 78 -5.06 -2.81 -28.25
N ARG A 79 -5.51 -1.61 -28.62
CA ARG A 79 -4.69 -0.55 -29.24
C ARG A 79 -5.14 0.82 -28.74
N ILE A 80 -4.19 1.73 -28.56
CA ILE A 80 -4.44 3.12 -28.23
C ILE A 80 -3.88 4.04 -29.31
N THR A 81 -4.70 4.99 -29.73
CA THR A 81 -4.35 6.01 -30.73
C THR A 81 -4.60 7.38 -30.12
N VAL A 82 -3.68 8.31 -30.32
CA VAL A 82 -3.81 9.73 -29.96
C VAL A 82 -3.66 10.55 -31.23
N THR A 83 -4.64 11.38 -31.54
CA THR A 83 -4.65 12.29 -32.70
C THR A 83 -4.76 13.73 -32.25
N ASP A 84 -3.98 14.60 -32.88
CA ASP A 84 -4.13 16.04 -32.81
C ASP A 84 -5.46 16.46 -33.47
N THR A 85 -6.33 17.13 -32.72
CA THR A 85 -7.70 17.44 -33.20
C THR A 85 -7.69 18.45 -34.34
N SER A 86 -6.72 19.35 -34.39
CA SER A 86 -6.63 20.42 -35.38
C SER A 86 -6.09 19.95 -36.74
N SER A 87 -5.07 19.10 -36.71
CA SER A 87 -4.35 18.62 -37.90
C SER A 87 -4.70 17.19 -38.31
N GLN A 88 -5.44 16.45 -37.45
CA GLN A 88 -5.70 15.02 -37.55
C GLN A 88 -4.42 14.15 -37.56
N ALA A 89 -3.27 14.73 -37.19
CA ALA A 89 -2.00 14.02 -37.13
C ALA A 89 -1.96 13.03 -35.95
N VAL A 90 -1.57 11.79 -36.22
CA VAL A 90 -1.38 10.75 -35.21
C VAL A 90 -0.10 11.04 -34.40
N ARG A 91 -0.24 11.20 -33.08
CA ARG A 91 0.87 11.44 -32.12
C ARG A 91 1.31 10.18 -31.37
N LEU A 92 0.39 9.22 -31.24
CA LEU A 92 0.64 7.87 -30.71
C LEU A 92 -0.28 6.91 -31.46
N ASP A 93 0.23 5.76 -31.87
CA ASP A 93 -0.59 4.63 -32.28
C ASP A 93 0.15 3.34 -31.93
N THR A 94 -0.29 2.67 -30.86
CA THR A 94 0.46 1.54 -30.30
C THR A 94 -0.46 0.45 -29.73
N PRO A 95 -0.10 -0.84 -29.90
CA PRO A 95 -0.70 -1.92 -29.12
C PRO A 95 -0.54 -1.65 -27.63
N CYS A 96 -1.54 -2.03 -26.83
CA CYS A 96 -1.51 -1.77 -25.40
C CYS A 96 -2.43 -2.74 -24.63
N PRO A 97 -2.30 -2.83 -23.29
CA PRO A 97 -3.28 -3.51 -22.45
C PRO A 97 -4.71 -2.97 -22.62
N ALA A 98 -5.70 -3.74 -22.20
CA ALA A 98 -7.09 -3.26 -22.14
C ALA A 98 -7.29 -2.36 -20.90
N PHE A 99 -7.43 -1.06 -21.12
CA PHE A 99 -7.80 -0.06 -20.10
C PHE A 99 -9.31 0.12 -20.00
N THR A 100 -9.74 0.64 -18.85
CA THR A 100 -11.13 0.93 -18.47
C THR A 100 -11.36 2.41 -18.14
N ARG A 101 -10.26 3.17 -17.99
CA ARG A 101 -10.23 4.63 -17.86
C ARG A 101 -8.99 5.15 -18.59
N LEU A 102 -9.12 6.33 -19.17
CA LEU A 102 -8.04 7.12 -19.76
C LEU A 102 -8.00 8.48 -19.08
N TRP A 103 -6.82 9.09 -19.01
CA TRP A 103 -6.67 10.47 -18.55
C TRP A 103 -5.52 11.15 -19.28
N LEU A 104 -5.72 12.40 -19.69
CA LEU A 104 -4.68 13.27 -20.23
C LEU A 104 -4.32 14.32 -19.18
N SER A 105 -3.03 14.64 -19.05
CA SER A 105 -2.62 15.78 -18.23
C SER A 105 -3.13 17.10 -18.82
N PRO A 106 -3.37 18.15 -17.99
CA PRO A 106 -3.91 19.43 -18.47
C PRO A 106 -3.04 20.12 -19.54
N ASP A 107 -1.73 19.86 -19.55
CA ASP A 107 -0.76 20.33 -20.54
C ASP A 107 -0.68 19.43 -21.80
N ASN A 108 -1.50 18.37 -21.87
CA ASN A 108 -1.53 17.35 -22.91
C ASN A 108 -0.21 16.59 -23.13
N ARG A 109 0.74 16.67 -22.19
CA ARG A 109 2.05 16.00 -22.25
C ARG A 109 2.02 14.54 -21.85
N PHE A 110 1.09 14.11 -20.99
CA PHE A 110 1.06 12.76 -20.46
C PHE A 110 -0.30 12.09 -20.67
N LEU A 111 -0.27 10.82 -21.03
CA LEU A 111 -1.43 9.94 -21.12
C LEU A 111 -1.30 8.83 -20.09
N VAL A 112 -2.35 8.62 -19.30
CA VAL A 112 -2.44 7.56 -18.30
C VAL A 112 -3.57 6.60 -18.70
N GLY A 113 -3.23 5.33 -18.85
CA GLY A 113 -4.19 4.23 -19.01
C GLY A 113 -4.32 3.46 -17.71
N LEU A 114 -5.56 3.32 -17.21
CA LEU A 114 -5.88 2.56 -15.99
C LEU A 114 -6.82 1.40 -16.33
N SER A 115 -6.55 0.22 -15.79
CA SER A 115 -7.37 -0.98 -15.94
C SER A 115 -7.73 -1.55 -14.57
N HIS A 116 -9.03 -1.81 -14.33
CA HIS A 116 -9.52 -2.55 -13.17
C HIS A 116 -10.02 -3.96 -13.52
N ILE A 117 -9.90 -4.36 -14.79
CA ILE A 117 -10.39 -5.65 -15.30
C ILE A 117 -9.26 -6.69 -15.37
N MET A 118 -9.65 -7.95 -15.09
CA MET A 118 -8.81 -9.14 -15.11
C MET A 118 -7.54 -9.08 -14.22
N ILE A 119 -7.52 -9.89 -13.16
CA ILE A 119 -6.32 -10.19 -12.35
C ILE A 119 -5.21 -10.86 -13.19
N SER A 120 -5.59 -11.47 -14.32
CA SER A 120 -4.71 -12.02 -15.35
C SER A 120 -4.19 -10.99 -16.36
N ASN A 121 -4.77 -9.78 -16.42
CA ASN A 121 -4.18 -8.67 -17.18
C ASN A 121 -2.75 -8.43 -16.64
N PRO A 122 -1.71 -8.47 -17.49
CA PRO A 122 -0.34 -8.31 -17.04
C PRO A 122 0.01 -6.85 -16.71
N VAL A 123 -0.82 -5.86 -17.07
CA VAL A 123 -0.57 -4.44 -16.80
C VAL A 123 -1.87 -3.70 -16.50
N GLN A 124 -1.98 -3.18 -15.29
CA GLN A 124 -3.12 -2.40 -14.81
C GLN A 124 -2.89 -0.89 -15.00
N LEU A 125 -1.63 -0.44 -15.01
CA LEU A 125 -1.24 0.96 -15.18
C LEU A 125 -0.25 1.10 -16.33
N ALA A 126 -0.47 2.05 -17.23
CA ALA A 126 0.54 2.51 -18.18
C ALA A 126 0.55 4.04 -18.27
N VAL A 127 1.74 4.63 -18.43
CA VAL A 127 1.93 6.08 -18.58
C VAL A 127 2.82 6.34 -19.79
N TRP A 128 2.36 7.20 -20.70
CA TRP A 128 3.11 7.67 -21.85
C TRP A 128 3.41 9.17 -21.74
N GLU A 129 4.55 9.56 -22.29
CA GLU A 129 4.85 10.93 -22.68
C GLU A 129 4.46 11.15 -24.15
N ILE A 130 3.67 12.17 -24.41
CA ILE A 130 3.23 12.62 -25.73
C ILE A 130 4.10 13.83 -26.11
N PRO A 131 4.77 13.81 -27.27
CA PRO A 131 5.65 14.89 -27.69
C PRO A 131 4.86 16.07 -28.25
N ALA A 132 5.33 17.28 -27.95
CA ALA A 132 4.72 18.52 -28.45
C ALA A 132 4.79 18.63 -30.00
N SER A 133 5.89 18.17 -30.61
CA SER A 133 6.06 18.14 -32.07
C SER A 133 5.40 16.90 -32.71
N PRO A 134 4.76 17.00 -33.89
CA PRO A 134 4.27 15.84 -34.65
C PRO A 134 5.37 14.87 -35.09
N GLU A 135 6.62 15.34 -35.18
CA GLU A 135 7.78 14.53 -35.58
C GLU A 135 8.31 13.64 -34.45
N GLY A 136 7.88 13.88 -33.20
CA GLY A 136 8.25 13.06 -32.07
C GLY A 136 7.38 11.80 -31.98
N SER A 137 7.99 10.67 -31.60
CA SER A 137 7.25 9.48 -31.18
C SER A 137 6.90 9.56 -29.71
N ALA A 138 5.64 9.29 -29.36
CA ALA A 138 5.23 9.10 -27.97
C ALA A 138 5.95 7.90 -27.31
N ARG A 139 6.34 8.10 -26.06
CA ARG A 139 7.23 7.20 -25.31
C ARG A 139 6.51 6.61 -24.11
N LEU A 140 6.48 5.29 -23.99
CA LEU A 140 6.04 4.62 -22.77
C LEU A 140 7.06 4.93 -21.65
N LEU A 141 6.62 5.60 -20.60
CA LEU A 141 7.43 5.93 -19.42
C LEU A 141 7.32 4.87 -18.34
N TRP A 142 6.09 4.40 -18.09
CA TRP A 142 5.80 3.46 -17.00
C TRP A 142 4.82 2.39 -17.44
N ARG A 143 4.99 1.19 -16.90
CA ARG A 143 3.99 0.12 -16.94
C ARG A 143 4.07 -0.69 -15.66
N GLU A 144 2.93 -1.04 -15.10
CA GLU A 144 2.89 -1.76 -13.82
C GLU A 144 1.70 -2.71 -13.71
N ARG A 145 1.97 -3.86 -13.10
CA ARG A 145 0.97 -4.85 -12.74
C ARG A 145 0.53 -4.63 -11.29
N ILE A 146 -0.66 -4.11 -11.10
CA ILE A 146 -1.19 -3.80 -9.76
C ILE A 146 -2.00 -4.99 -9.26
N HIS A 147 -1.71 -5.42 -8.03
CA HIS A 147 -2.43 -6.47 -7.31
C HIS A 147 -2.83 -5.96 -5.92
N PRO A 148 -3.89 -6.50 -5.29
CA PRO A 148 -4.26 -6.11 -3.94
C PRO A 148 -3.30 -6.63 -2.87
N ASN A 149 -2.54 -7.67 -3.20
CA ASN A 149 -1.53 -8.27 -2.34
C ASN A 149 -0.23 -8.45 -3.12
N VAL A 150 0.88 -8.39 -2.39
CA VAL A 150 2.25 -8.55 -2.89
C VAL A 150 3.05 -9.41 -1.95
N TYR A 151 4.24 -9.84 -2.38
CA TYR A 151 5.23 -10.39 -1.45
C TYR A 151 6.26 -9.31 -1.12
N ALA A 152 6.31 -8.89 0.15
CA ALA A 152 7.23 -7.86 0.64
C ALA A 152 8.36 -8.55 1.43
N LEU A 153 9.52 -8.68 0.80
CA LEU A 153 10.66 -9.45 1.30
C LEU A 153 11.74 -8.50 1.86
N PRO A 154 12.30 -8.74 3.05
CA PRO A 154 13.57 -8.12 3.46
C PRO A 154 14.72 -8.64 2.59
N ALA A 155 15.85 -7.94 2.59
CA ALA A 155 17.02 -8.24 1.76
C ALA A 155 17.50 -9.71 1.87
N GLU A 156 17.51 -10.29 3.08
CA GLU A 156 17.90 -11.68 3.33
C GLU A 156 16.94 -12.71 2.68
N ALA A 157 15.64 -12.43 2.75
CA ALA A 157 14.62 -13.24 2.09
C ALA A 157 14.72 -13.11 0.57
N LEU A 158 15.03 -11.92 0.04
CA LEU A 158 15.25 -11.70 -1.39
C LEU A 158 16.49 -12.44 -1.91
N ALA A 159 17.59 -12.42 -1.16
CA ALA A 159 18.80 -13.20 -1.47
C ALA A 159 18.50 -14.71 -1.44
N SER A 160 17.73 -15.17 -0.45
CA SER A 160 17.26 -16.55 -0.35
C SER A 160 16.35 -16.95 -1.52
N PHE A 161 15.45 -16.06 -1.95
CA PHE A 161 14.57 -16.24 -3.10
C PHE A 161 15.37 -16.43 -4.39
N ARG A 162 16.31 -15.50 -4.67
CA ARG A 162 17.21 -15.57 -5.84
C ARG A 162 18.03 -16.86 -5.87
N LYS A 163 18.49 -17.34 -4.70
CA LYS A 163 19.27 -18.60 -4.59
C LYS A 163 18.43 -19.85 -4.76
N LYS A 164 17.23 -19.90 -4.17
CA LYS A 164 16.34 -21.08 -4.18
C LYS A 164 15.56 -21.25 -5.48
N PHE A 165 15.18 -20.16 -6.13
CA PHE A 165 14.29 -20.16 -7.30
C PHE A 165 14.88 -19.33 -8.46
N PRO A 166 16.07 -19.69 -9.00
CA PRO A 166 16.80 -18.85 -9.96
C PRO A 166 16.03 -18.62 -11.28
N LYS A 167 15.22 -19.59 -11.73
CA LYS A 167 14.36 -19.44 -12.91
C LYS A 167 13.21 -18.49 -12.65
N THR A 168 12.50 -18.68 -11.53
CA THR A 168 11.44 -17.77 -11.09
C THR A 168 11.98 -16.34 -10.86
N TRP A 169 13.20 -16.20 -10.33
CA TRP A 169 13.89 -14.90 -10.21
C TRP A 169 14.08 -14.23 -11.57
N GLN A 170 14.60 -14.95 -12.57
CA GLN A 170 14.80 -14.40 -13.93
C GLN A 170 13.49 -13.89 -14.55
N LEU A 171 12.39 -14.63 -14.39
CA LEU A 171 11.06 -14.22 -14.86
C LEU A 171 10.53 -12.98 -14.12
N ASN A 172 10.86 -12.82 -12.84
CA ASN A 172 10.31 -11.75 -12.00
C ASN A 172 11.18 -10.50 -11.90
N ALA A 173 12.47 -10.56 -12.22
CA ALA A 173 13.45 -9.49 -11.93
C ALA A 173 13.01 -8.10 -12.42
N GLN A 174 12.37 -7.99 -13.59
CA GLN A 174 11.85 -6.73 -14.13
C GLN A 174 10.66 -6.13 -13.35
N GLY A 175 9.97 -6.94 -12.55
CA GLY A 175 8.81 -6.59 -11.73
C GLY A 175 9.12 -6.36 -10.25
N ILE A 176 10.38 -6.51 -9.85
CA ILE A 176 10.83 -6.32 -8.46
C ILE A 176 10.98 -4.81 -8.16
N ARG A 177 10.42 -4.33 -7.05
CA ARG A 177 10.47 -2.91 -6.66
C ARG A 177 11.06 -2.73 -5.26
N PRO A 178 12.01 -1.80 -5.03
CA PRO A 178 12.37 -1.43 -3.67
C PRO A 178 11.22 -0.67 -3.00
N TRP A 179 11.00 -0.92 -1.71
CA TRP A 179 10.00 -0.24 -0.88
C TRP A 179 10.54 -0.01 0.54
N GLY A 180 11.26 1.10 0.72
CA GLY A 180 12.01 1.35 1.95
C GLY A 180 13.13 0.32 2.13
N GLU A 181 13.07 -0.44 3.21
CA GLU A 181 14.01 -1.55 3.51
C GLU A 181 13.54 -2.90 2.97
N LEU A 182 12.31 -2.96 2.42
CA LEU A 182 11.71 -4.15 1.83
C LEU A 182 11.81 -4.12 0.30
N VAL A 183 11.56 -5.26 -0.30
CA VAL A 183 11.49 -5.43 -1.75
C VAL A 183 10.20 -6.16 -2.11
N VAL A 184 9.43 -5.54 -3.00
CA VAL A 184 8.07 -5.92 -3.38
C VAL A 184 8.10 -6.73 -4.67
N LEU A 185 7.44 -7.89 -4.65
CA LEU A 185 7.18 -8.72 -5.82
C LEU A 185 5.68 -8.83 -6.09
N SER A 186 5.24 -8.26 -7.21
CA SER A 186 3.82 -8.24 -7.64
C SER A 186 3.39 -9.56 -8.30
N GLY A 187 2.84 -10.48 -7.50
CA GLY A 187 2.04 -11.61 -7.99
C GLY A 187 2.79 -12.68 -8.80
N THR A 188 3.80 -13.30 -8.17
CA THR A 188 4.64 -14.36 -8.76
C THR A 188 3.87 -15.64 -9.11
N THR A 189 2.96 -16.10 -8.24
CA THR A 189 2.47 -17.50 -8.20
C THR A 189 1.59 -17.94 -9.37
N ARG A 190 1.09 -17.02 -10.20
CA ARG A 190 0.31 -17.32 -11.42
C ARG A 190 1.08 -17.10 -12.73
N GLN A 191 2.39 -16.85 -12.68
CA GLN A 191 3.17 -16.69 -13.91
C GLN A 191 3.37 -18.02 -14.63
N ARG A 192 3.02 -18.05 -15.92
CA ARG A 192 3.40 -19.13 -16.83
C ARG A 192 4.93 -19.19 -16.93
N GLY A 193 5.48 -20.39 -17.13
CA GLY A 193 6.92 -20.61 -17.19
C GLY A 193 7.60 -20.97 -15.86
N ILE A 194 6.94 -20.74 -14.70
CA ILE A 194 7.43 -21.30 -13.42
C ILE A 194 7.32 -22.84 -13.49
N PRO A 195 8.43 -23.58 -13.30
CA PRO A 195 8.43 -25.04 -13.32
C PRO A 195 7.47 -25.62 -12.28
N GLU A 196 6.70 -26.66 -12.64
CA GLU A 196 5.70 -27.25 -11.74
C GLU A 196 6.31 -27.66 -10.38
N ALA A 197 7.50 -28.27 -10.42
CA ALA A 197 8.26 -28.65 -9.23
C ALA A 197 8.70 -27.47 -8.34
N GLU A 198 8.81 -26.25 -8.86
CA GLU A 198 9.10 -25.05 -8.06
C GLU A 198 7.83 -24.49 -7.38
N ARG A 199 6.63 -24.66 -7.98
CA ARG A 199 5.42 -23.90 -7.58
C ARG A 199 5.00 -24.11 -6.13
N THR A 200 4.99 -25.35 -5.65
CA THR A 200 4.59 -25.67 -4.26
C THR A 200 5.54 -25.02 -3.27
N TYR A 201 6.85 -25.28 -3.40
CA TYR A 201 7.87 -24.72 -2.52
C TYR A 201 7.99 -23.20 -2.62
N LEU A 202 7.74 -22.63 -3.80
CA LEU A 202 7.67 -21.18 -4.03
C LEU A 202 6.51 -20.56 -3.24
N GLY A 203 5.32 -21.18 -3.30
CA GLY A 203 4.15 -20.75 -2.53
C GLY A 203 4.41 -20.80 -1.02
N GLU A 204 4.98 -21.90 -0.53
CA GLU A 204 5.37 -22.06 0.89
C GLU A 204 6.41 -21.04 1.34
N PHE A 205 7.44 -20.80 0.51
CA PHE A 205 8.50 -19.83 0.78
C PHE A 205 7.99 -18.38 0.79
N LEU A 206 7.08 -18.04 -0.12
CA LEU A 206 6.55 -16.68 -0.25
C LEU A 206 5.39 -16.38 0.72
N ARG A 207 4.66 -17.40 1.21
CA ARG A 207 3.51 -17.24 2.11
C ARG A 207 3.77 -16.35 3.34
N PRO A 208 4.89 -16.44 4.08
CA PRO A 208 5.16 -15.57 5.23
C PRO A 208 5.31 -14.08 4.86
N TRP A 209 5.62 -13.78 3.60
CA TRP A 209 5.87 -12.44 3.08
C TRP A 209 4.64 -11.84 2.37
N HIS A 210 3.52 -12.55 2.34
CA HIS A 210 2.29 -12.13 1.67
C HIS A 210 1.60 -11.00 2.43
N ASN A 211 1.67 -9.79 1.87
CA ASN A 211 1.19 -8.55 2.48
C ASN A 211 0.20 -7.82 1.56
N ARG A 212 -0.53 -6.85 2.11
CA ARG A 212 -1.32 -5.89 1.30
C ARG A 212 -0.40 -5.06 0.40
N HIS A 213 -0.93 -4.56 -0.71
CA HIS A 213 -0.17 -3.68 -1.58
C HIS A 213 0.28 -2.41 -0.83
N PRO A 214 1.57 -2.03 -0.88
CA PRO A 214 2.09 -0.92 -0.09
C PRO A 214 1.51 0.46 -0.46
N TYR A 215 1.06 0.65 -1.70
CA TYR A 215 0.38 1.88 -2.12
C TYR A 215 -0.92 2.15 -1.35
N SER A 216 -1.68 1.11 -0.97
CA SER A 216 -2.92 1.28 -0.20
C SER A 216 -3.46 -0.05 0.36
N PRO A 217 -3.95 -0.06 1.62
CA PRO A 217 -4.65 -1.21 2.18
C PRO A 217 -6.06 -1.43 1.59
N HIS A 218 -6.61 -0.43 0.88
CA HIS A 218 -7.94 -0.46 0.27
C HIS A 218 -7.96 -1.24 -1.06
N PHE A 219 -6.79 -1.62 -1.60
CA PHE A 219 -6.76 -2.43 -2.81
C PHE A 219 -7.37 -3.81 -2.58
N SER A 220 -8.26 -4.24 -3.49
CA SER A 220 -8.97 -5.52 -3.40
C SER A 220 -9.17 -6.15 -4.79
N SER A 221 -9.65 -7.40 -4.81
CA SER A 221 -10.02 -8.09 -6.05
C SER A 221 -11.23 -9.01 -5.82
N THR A 222 -12.06 -9.21 -6.84
CA THR A 222 -13.13 -10.22 -6.78
C THR A 222 -12.62 -11.61 -7.13
N VAL A 223 -13.44 -12.63 -6.83
CA VAL A 223 -13.29 -13.96 -7.44
C VAL A 223 -13.52 -13.92 -8.96
N THR A 224 -14.39 -13.01 -9.41
CA THR A 224 -14.69 -12.68 -10.82
C THR A 224 -13.60 -11.81 -11.47
N ASN A 225 -12.33 -12.00 -11.06
CA ASN A 225 -11.13 -11.41 -11.65
C ASN A 225 -11.03 -9.86 -11.75
N PHE A 226 -11.90 -9.04 -11.15
CA PHE A 226 -11.69 -7.59 -11.11
C PHE A 226 -10.63 -7.21 -10.07
N VAL A 227 -9.89 -6.11 -10.30
CA VAL A 227 -8.88 -5.56 -9.38
C VAL A 227 -9.23 -4.10 -9.08
N TYR A 228 -9.74 -3.84 -7.89
CA TYR A 228 -10.04 -2.48 -7.42
C TYR A 228 -8.79 -1.90 -6.75
N TRP A 229 -8.10 -1.02 -7.46
CA TRP A 229 -6.88 -0.35 -6.98
C TRP A 229 -6.90 1.17 -7.19
N TYR A 230 -7.99 1.71 -7.73
CA TYR A 230 -8.29 3.13 -7.79
C TYR A 230 -9.80 3.36 -7.59
N SER A 231 -10.21 4.57 -7.21
CA SER A 231 -11.61 4.96 -7.10
C SER A 231 -12.27 4.92 -8.48
N GLN A 232 -13.29 4.08 -8.65
CA GLN A 232 -13.88 3.80 -9.97
C GLN A 232 -14.73 4.94 -10.51
N ASP A 233 -15.26 5.76 -9.60
CA ASP A 233 -16.12 6.91 -9.91
C ASP A 233 -15.26 8.11 -10.35
N ASP A 234 -14.26 8.47 -9.54
CA ASP A 234 -13.24 9.48 -9.89
C ASP A 234 -11.85 9.04 -9.40
N PRO A 235 -10.97 8.52 -10.29
CA PRO A 235 -9.59 8.21 -9.94
C PRO A 235 -8.75 9.46 -9.59
N ALA A 236 -9.25 10.66 -9.91
CA ALA A 236 -8.61 11.96 -9.84
C ALA A 236 -7.09 11.94 -10.10
N PRO A 237 -6.63 11.48 -11.29
CA PRO A 237 -5.21 11.40 -11.59
C PRO A 237 -4.58 12.79 -11.60
N ARG A 238 -3.36 12.89 -11.08
CA ARG A 238 -2.52 14.09 -11.18
C ARG A 238 -1.09 13.66 -11.46
N ILE A 239 -0.41 14.34 -12.38
CA ILE A 239 1.03 14.19 -12.61
C ILE A 239 1.72 15.49 -12.22
N GLU A 240 2.77 15.38 -11.43
CA GLU A 240 3.63 16.51 -11.04
C GLU A 240 5.10 16.21 -11.36
N MET A 241 5.83 17.21 -11.87
CA MET A 241 7.26 17.12 -12.11
C MET A 241 8.02 17.37 -10.80
N LEU A 242 8.62 16.33 -10.21
CA LEU A 242 9.42 16.46 -8.98
C LEU A 242 10.87 16.89 -9.28
N SER A 243 11.41 16.46 -10.42
CA SER A 243 12.69 16.89 -10.98
C SER A 243 12.69 16.68 -12.50
N PRO A 244 13.69 17.17 -13.27
CA PRO A 244 13.78 16.89 -14.71
C PRO A 244 13.82 15.39 -15.09
N GLU A 245 14.15 14.52 -14.12
CA GLU A 245 14.31 13.07 -14.28
C GLU A 245 13.21 12.27 -13.54
N LEU A 246 12.20 12.94 -12.96
CA LEU A 246 11.24 12.29 -12.06
C LEU A 246 9.88 12.98 -12.05
N ILE A 247 8.82 12.21 -12.34
CA ILE A 247 7.43 12.62 -12.11
C ILE A 247 6.80 11.81 -10.97
N GLU A 248 5.82 12.40 -10.30
CA GLU A 248 4.89 11.73 -9.39
C GLU A 248 3.53 11.63 -10.07
N LEU A 249 3.04 10.40 -10.27
CA LEU A 249 1.63 10.14 -10.55
C LEU A 249 0.92 9.90 -9.22
N SER A 250 -0.17 10.62 -8.96
CA SER A 250 -1.05 10.35 -7.82
C SER A 250 -2.49 10.08 -8.26
N LEU A 251 -3.15 9.19 -7.52
CA LEU A 251 -4.48 8.64 -7.80
C LEU A 251 -5.24 8.49 -6.47
N LEU A 252 -6.57 8.52 -6.53
CA LEU A 252 -7.42 8.09 -5.41
C LEU A 252 -7.58 6.56 -5.44
N ASP A 253 -7.43 5.91 -4.29
CA ASP A 253 -7.71 4.49 -4.10
C ASP A 253 -9.22 4.21 -3.90
N PRO A 254 -9.66 2.94 -3.77
CA PRO A 254 -11.09 2.62 -3.54
C PRO A 254 -11.67 3.15 -2.21
N GLY A 255 -10.85 3.63 -1.28
CA GLY A 255 -11.25 4.33 -0.06
C GLY A 255 -11.26 5.86 -0.22
N ASN A 256 -11.02 6.38 -1.44
CA ASN A 256 -10.80 7.79 -1.77
C ASN A 256 -9.59 8.42 -1.04
N VAL A 257 -8.58 7.62 -0.69
CA VAL A 257 -7.30 8.11 -0.15
C VAL A 257 -6.30 8.27 -1.30
N ARG A 258 -5.55 9.39 -1.32
CA ARG A 258 -4.57 9.65 -2.38
C ARG A 258 -3.26 8.89 -2.15
N PHE A 259 -2.90 8.02 -3.09
CA PHE A 259 -1.61 7.34 -3.15
C PHE A 259 -0.73 7.87 -4.30
N ARG A 260 0.56 7.52 -4.29
CA ARG A 260 1.61 8.11 -5.14
C ARG A 260 2.53 7.05 -5.72
N ILE A 261 2.85 7.20 -7.01
CA ILE A 261 3.79 6.39 -7.78
C ILE A 261 4.86 7.32 -8.34
N HIS A 262 6.12 7.09 -8.01
CA HIS A 262 7.25 7.83 -8.58
C HIS A 262 7.74 7.13 -9.84
N ILE A 263 7.78 7.88 -10.93
CA ILE A 263 8.12 7.39 -12.28
C ILE A 263 9.37 8.15 -12.74
N PRO A 264 10.52 7.48 -12.89
CA PRO A 264 11.71 8.10 -13.45
C PRO A 264 11.47 8.42 -14.94
N LEU A 265 11.81 9.62 -15.35
CA LEU A 265 11.87 9.99 -16.77
C LEU A 265 13.22 9.53 -17.33
N PRO A 266 13.25 8.66 -18.34
CA PRO A 266 14.51 8.28 -18.96
C PRO A 266 15.14 9.51 -19.64
N ALA A 267 16.46 9.65 -19.52
CA ALA A 267 17.22 10.63 -20.30
C ALA A 267 16.87 10.51 -21.80
N SER A 268 16.85 11.66 -22.49
CA SER A 268 16.42 11.73 -23.89
C SER A 268 17.27 10.78 -24.77
N GLY A 269 16.61 9.85 -25.46
CA GLY A 269 17.25 8.83 -26.31
C GLY A 269 17.14 7.38 -25.82
N ALA A 270 16.75 7.11 -24.57
CA ALA A 270 16.48 5.74 -24.13
C ALA A 270 15.16 5.21 -24.74
N THR A 271 15.25 4.17 -25.58
CA THR A 271 14.15 3.67 -26.44
C THR A 271 13.17 2.73 -25.75
N ASN A 272 13.53 2.18 -24.59
CA ASN A 272 12.62 1.43 -23.72
C ASN A 272 12.86 1.86 -22.27
N PRO A 273 11.81 2.08 -21.46
CA PRO A 273 12.00 2.23 -20.03
C PRO A 273 12.52 0.89 -19.48
N PRO A 274 13.68 0.85 -18.80
CA PRO A 274 13.99 -0.32 -18.00
C PRO A 274 12.89 -0.44 -16.94
N GLY A 275 12.21 -1.59 -16.89
CA GLY A 275 11.34 -1.90 -15.76
C GLY A 275 12.20 -1.77 -14.48
N PRO A 276 11.74 -1.03 -13.45
CA PRO A 276 12.59 -0.65 -12.32
C PRO A 276 13.40 -1.81 -11.79
N THR A 277 14.71 -1.66 -11.79
CA THR A 277 15.60 -2.65 -11.20
C THR A 277 15.63 -2.44 -9.69
N ALA A 278 15.91 -3.52 -8.95
CA ALA A 278 16.11 -3.44 -7.50
C ALA A 278 17.29 -2.51 -7.07
N GLU A 279 18.08 -2.04 -8.05
CA GLU A 279 19.27 -1.20 -7.88
C GLU A 279 18.96 0.30 -8.05
N THR A 280 17.75 0.68 -8.48
CA THR A 280 17.36 2.10 -8.64
C THR A 280 16.82 2.66 -7.32
N PRO A 281 17.47 3.63 -6.66
CA PRO A 281 17.01 4.17 -5.38
C PRO A 281 15.72 4.99 -5.56
N PHE A 282 14.64 4.56 -4.89
CA PHE A 282 13.36 5.28 -4.90
C PHE A 282 13.39 6.53 -4.00
N PRO A 283 12.76 7.65 -4.39
CA PRO A 283 12.51 8.78 -3.50
C PRO A 283 11.58 8.36 -2.36
N ARG A 284 11.79 8.90 -1.15
CA ARG A 284 10.85 8.74 -0.04
C ARG A 284 9.62 9.61 -0.28
N GLN A 285 8.43 9.01 -0.26
CA GLN A 285 7.15 9.75 -0.36
C GLN A 285 7.06 10.88 0.69
N ARG A 286 6.51 12.03 0.28
CA ARG A 286 6.12 13.14 1.18
C ARG A 286 4.64 13.46 0.94
N LEU A 287 3.87 13.61 2.02
CA LEU A 287 2.46 14.00 1.99
C LEU A 287 2.31 15.53 1.83
N ARG A 288 1.17 15.98 1.28
CA ARG A 288 0.80 17.41 1.18
C ARG A 288 -0.44 17.73 2.02
N GLN A 289 -0.62 19.00 2.34
CA GLN A 289 -1.67 19.49 3.25
C GLN A 289 -3.10 19.28 2.70
N GLU A 290 -3.25 19.22 1.38
CA GLU A 290 -4.52 19.02 0.67
C GLU A 290 -5.00 17.56 0.62
N ASP A 291 -4.22 16.60 1.15
CA ASP A 291 -4.54 15.17 1.16
C ASP A 291 -5.36 14.73 2.41
N LEU A 292 -5.78 15.67 3.27
CA LEU A 292 -6.32 15.39 4.61
C LEU A 292 -7.85 15.61 4.70
N PRO A 293 -8.62 14.72 5.35
CA PRO A 293 -10.05 14.90 5.60
C PRO A 293 -10.34 15.93 6.71
N GLU A 294 -11.56 16.47 6.73
CA GLU A 294 -11.95 17.58 7.60
C GLU A 294 -12.00 17.20 9.10
N LEU A 295 -11.43 18.05 9.96
CA LEU A 295 -11.34 17.86 11.40
C LEU A 295 -12.53 18.47 12.15
N GLN A 296 -13.10 17.72 13.10
CA GLN A 296 -13.87 18.33 14.19
C GLN A 296 -12.95 18.68 15.37
N PRO A 297 -12.99 19.92 15.90
CA PRO A 297 -12.19 20.31 17.06
C PRO A 297 -12.73 19.67 18.34
N ALA A 298 -11.85 19.01 19.09
CA ALA A 298 -12.18 18.48 20.41
C ALA A 298 -12.23 19.63 21.45
N SER A 299 -13.42 19.97 21.92
CA SER A 299 -13.63 20.87 23.06
C SER A 299 -13.33 20.16 24.39
N GLY A 300 -12.04 19.90 24.69
CA GLY A 300 -11.65 19.24 25.93
C GLY A 300 -10.13 19.18 26.16
N ARG A 301 -9.68 19.59 27.37
CA ARG A 301 -8.26 19.67 27.76
C ARG A 301 -7.63 18.29 28.02
N GLY A 302 -6.37 18.12 27.58
CA GLY A 302 -5.37 17.19 28.12
C GLY A 302 -4.98 15.99 27.26
N PHE A 303 -3.80 15.36 27.40
CA PHE A 303 -2.38 15.74 27.61
C PHE A 303 -1.55 14.41 27.66
N PHE A 304 -0.38 14.37 26.98
CA PHE A 304 0.75 13.36 26.96
C PHE A 304 1.06 12.55 28.23
N VAL A 305 2.08 11.67 28.26
CA VAL A 305 3.49 11.90 27.82
C VAL A 305 4.24 10.56 27.37
N SER A 306 5.45 10.55 26.70
CA SER A 306 6.02 9.50 25.74
C SER A 306 7.48 8.86 25.75
N GLN A 307 7.87 7.84 24.91
CA GLN A 307 9.27 7.46 24.40
C GLN A 307 9.92 6.11 24.86
N VAL A 308 11.14 5.62 24.49
CA VAL A 308 12.05 5.64 23.28
C VAL A 308 12.57 4.19 22.98
N ARG A 309 13.29 3.96 21.88
CA ARG A 309 13.71 2.71 21.20
C ARG A 309 14.49 1.58 21.94
N THR A 310 14.79 0.55 21.14
CA THR A 310 15.41 -0.79 21.30
C THR A 310 16.81 -0.94 21.94
N ARG A 311 16.96 -1.97 22.79
CA ARG A 311 18.03 -3.00 22.80
C ARG A 311 17.48 -4.25 23.54
N ALA A 312 16.87 -5.21 22.82
CA ALA A 312 16.29 -6.42 23.44
C ALA A 312 16.03 -7.55 22.43
N LEU A 313 17.08 -8.24 21.97
CA LEU A 313 16.95 -9.54 21.29
C LEU A 313 17.97 -10.60 21.77
N ASP A 314 19.07 -10.21 22.44
CA ASP A 314 20.17 -11.13 22.81
C ASP A 314 20.34 -11.40 24.33
N SER A 315 19.34 -11.11 25.18
CA SER A 315 19.44 -11.42 26.62
C SER A 315 18.10 -11.74 27.29
N PRO A 316 17.86 -13.01 27.71
CA PRO A 316 16.67 -13.41 28.45
C PRO A 316 16.55 -12.81 29.87
N CYS A 317 17.60 -12.13 30.35
CA CYS A 317 17.72 -11.72 31.75
C CYS A 317 17.00 -10.40 32.08
N LEU A 318 16.66 -9.57 31.08
CA LEU A 318 16.19 -8.19 31.28
C LEU A 318 14.66 -8.03 31.36
N LEU A 319 13.88 -9.12 31.24
CA LEU A 319 12.41 -9.07 31.29
C LEU A 319 11.80 -8.92 32.70
N ARG A 320 12.58 -8.98 33.79
CA ARG A 320 12.03 -9.11 35.15
C ARG A 320 11.96 -7.86 36.03
N HIS A 321 12.54 -6.73 35.61
CA HIS A 321 12.40 -5.46 36.32
C HIS A 321 12.08 -4.34 35.31
N PHE A 322 10.96 -3.63 35.50
CA PHE A 322 10.89 -2.15 35.65
C PHE A 322 9.45 -1.59 35.47
N ALA A 323 9.06 -0.73 36.42
CA ALA A 323 7.96 0.25 36.47
C ALA A 323 6.67 0.05 35.64
N ARG A 324 5.55 -0.11 36.37
CA ARG A 324 4.16 0.04 35.89
C ARG A 324 3.82 1.52 35.64
N LEU A 325 3.11 1.82 34.54
CA LEU A 325 2.42 3.10 34.33
C LEU A 325 0.93 2.97 34.73
N PRO A 326 0.23 4.05 35.14
CA PRO A 326 -1.06 3.92 35.81
C PRO A 326 -2.22 3.59 34.86
N ALA A 327 -3.25 2.95 35.39
CA ALA A 327 -4.57 2.86 34.77
C ALA A 327 -5.19 4.26 34.58
N ALA A 328 -6.25 4.34 33.77
CA ALA A 328 -6.92 5.60 33.43
C ALA A 328 -7.26 6.45 34.68
N GLY A 329 -6.67 7.65 34.78
CA GLY A 329 -6.91 8.59 35.89
C GLY A 329 -5.66 9.30 36.47
N SER A 330 -4.45 9.02 35.99
CA SER A 330 -3.22 9.67 36.46
C SER A 330 -3.10 11.16 36.09
N SER A 331 -2.39 11.94 36.91
CA SER A 331 -2.20 13.37 36.66
C SER A 331 -1.11 13.65 35.62
N VAL A 332 -1.19 14.82 34.97
CA VAL A 332 -0.16 15.30 34.02
C VAL A 332 1.24 15.37 34.67
N SER A 333 1.32 15.57 35.99
CA SER A 333 2.58 15.58 36.73
C SER A 333 3.20 14.19 36.80
N ASP A 334 2.40 13.16 37.07
CA ASP A 334 2.84 11.77 37.16
C ASP A 334 3.37 11.27 35.81
N THR A 335 2.62 11.55 34.73
CA THR A 335 3.02 11.17 33.38
C THR A 335 4.29 11.89 32.93
N LYS A 336 4.51 13.16 33.32
CA LYS A 336 5.79 13.87 33.08
C LYS A 336 6.95 13.23 33.86
N LYS A 337 6.75 12.89 35.14
CA LYS A 337 7.79 12.32 36.02
C LYS A 337 8.25 10.94 35.52
N GLN A 338 7.30 10.02 35.33
CA GLN A 338 7.60 8.66 34.87
C GLN A 338 8.28 8.64 33.50
N LEU A 339 8.06 9.69 32.70
CA LEU A 339 8.76 9.84 31.44
C LEU A 339 10.18 10.35 31.52
N ALA A 340 10.43 11.30 32.42
CA ALA A 340 11.80 11.72 32.72
C ALA A 340 12.61 10.54 33.28
N ASP A 341 11.97 9.62 34.00
CA ASP A 341 12.58 8.36 34.45
C ASP A 341 12.87 7.43 33.26
N MET A 342 11.90 7.21 32.36
CA MET A 342 12.10 6.39 31.17
C MET A 342 13.19 6.97 30.25
N LEU A 343 13.13 8.26 29.91
CA LEU A 343 14.12 8.97 29.07
C LEU A 343 15.54 8.89 29.66
N ARG A 344 15.69 8.92 30.98
CA ARG A 344 16.98 8.69 31.65
C ARG A 344 17.50 7.27 31.43
N ALA A 345 16.64 6.26 31.61
CA ALA A 345 17.04 4.85 31.46
C ALA A 345 17.59 4.50 30.07
N MET A 346 17.23 5.27 29.02
CA MET A 346 17.65 5.02 27.63
C MET A 346 18.91 5.81 27.23
N GLN A 347 19.47 6.63 28.13
CA GLN A 347 20.75 7.31 27.96
C GLN A 347 21.90 6.64 28.75
N VAL A 348 21.59 5.74 29.68
CA VAL A 348 22.60 4.95 30.40
C VAL A 348 23.06 3.79 29.49
N PRO A 349 24.36 3.67 29.15
CA PRO A 349 24.87 2.52 28.42
C PRO A 349 24.73 1.25 29.27
N PRO A 350 24.31 0.10 28.71
CA PRO A 350 24.07 -1.11 29.51
C PRO A 350 25.34 -1.70 30.16
N ASP A 351 26.53 -1.24 29.75
CA ASP A 351 27.83 -1.77 30.17
C ASP A 351 28.57 -0.85 31.18
N SER A 352 27.96 0.26 31.64
CA SER A 352 28.58 1.13 32.66
C SER A 352 28.43 0.55 34.07
N GLY A 353 29.29 -0.41 34.41
CA GLY A 353 29.28 -1.14 35.69
C GLY A 353 29.71 -0.35 36.94
N ASP A 354 29.99 0.95 36.83
CA ASP A 354 30.43 1.78 37.95
C ASP A 354 29.29 2.65 38.50
N ASN A 355 29.27 2.81 39.83
CA ASN A 355 28.40 3.73 40.56
C ASN A 355 28.79 5.20 40.33
N VAL A 356 28.68 5.67 39.08
CA VAL A 356 28.75 7.09 38.77
C VAL A 356 27.47 7.74 39.29
N THR A 357 27.58 8.44 40.42
CA THR A 357 26.54 9.38 40.87
C THR A 357 26.49 10.55 39.89
N THR A 358 25.80 10.34 38.76
CA THR A 358 25.53 11.38 37.77
C THR A 358 24.77 12.50 38.50
N PRO A 359 25.21 13.78 38.38
CA PRO A 359 24.51 14.87 39.03
C PRO A 359 23.05 14.85 38.58
N ALA A 360 22.13 15.07 39.53
CA ALA A 360 20.69 15.07 39.30
C ALA A 360 20.23 16.32 38.53
N ASN A 361 20.81 16.55 37.36
CA ASN A 361 20.29 17.47 36.36
C ASN A 361 18.88 17.00 36.03
N HIS A 362 17.90 17.79 36.45
CA HIS A 362 16.51 17.45 36.27
C HIS A 362 16.22 17.46 34.77
N TYR A 363 15.96 16.28 34.20
CA TYR A 363 15.44 16.14 32.84
C TYR A 363 13.97 16.60 32.81
N ILE A 364 13.77 17.91 32.98
CA ILE A 364 12.47 18.55 32.89
C ILE A 364 12.05 18.46 31.43
N ILE A 365 10.91 17.82 31.20
CA ILE A 365 10.24 17.82 29.90
C ILE A 365 9.48 19.13 29.84
N PRO A 366 10.00 20.17 29.14
CA PRO A 366 9.57 21.54 29.41
C PRO A 366 8.11 21.71 29.02
N ASP A 367 7.82 21.37 27.76
CA ASP A 367 6.55 21.65 27.12
C ASP A 367 5.88 20.40 26.54
N THR A 368 4.61 20.24 26.89
CA THR A 368 3.60 19.50 26.12
C THR A 368 2.88 20.47 25.19
N PHE A 369 2.65 20.10 23.94
CA PHE A 369 1.95 20.92 22.96
C PHE A 369 0.90 20.12 22.18
N GLU A 370 -0.09 20.82 21.63
CA GLU A 370 -1.03 20.24 20.67
C GLU A 370 -0.33 20.07 19.31
N LEU A 371 -0.34 18.85 18.80
CA LEU A 371 0.17 18.55 17.46
C LEU A 371 -0.61 19.38 16.43
N THR A 372 0.07 19.87 15.39
CA THR A 372 -0.68 20.40 14.25
C THR A 372 -1.47 19.26 13.60
N PRO A 373 -2.59 19.56 12.90
CA PRO A 373 -3.33 18.58 12.10
C PRO A 373 -2.42 17.64 11.28
N LEU A 374 -1.46 18.23 10.55
CA LEU A 374 -0.49 17.51 9.73
C LEU A 374 0.44 16.59 10.55
N GLU A 375 0.89 17.03 11.73
CA GLU A 375 1.70 16.19 12.62
C GLU A 375 0.88 15.02 13.18
N ALA A 376 -0.40 15.22 13.50
CA ALA A 376 -1.29 14.19 14.03
C ALA A 376 -1.70 13.16 12.96
N ASP A 377 -2.05 13.58 11.74
CA ASP A 377 -2.43 12.66 10.66
C ASP A 377 -1.23 11.87 10.12
N GLY A 378 -0.05 12.49 10.05
CA GLY A 378 1.20 11.77 9.76
C GLY A 378 1.50 10.70 10.81
N ALA A 379 1.27 11.01 12.09
CA ALA A 379 1.43 10.07 13.20
C ALA A 379 0.44 8.88 13.08
N ARG A 380 -0.83 9.17 12.81
CA ARG A 380 -1.91 8.18 12.67
C ARG A 380 -1.69 7.24 11.48
N THR A 381 -1.30 7.79 10.34
CA THR A 381 -1.03 7.02 9.11
C THR A 381 0.11 6.03 9.33
N LEU A 382 1.20 6.48 9.96
CA LEU A 382 2.32 5.61 10.31
C LEU A 382 1.96 4.54 11.34
N ALA A 383 1.06 4.82 12.30
CA ALA A 383 0.58 3.81 13.21
C ALA A 383 -0.23 2.71 12.51
N ILE A 384 -1.17 3.08 11.63
CA ILE A 384 -1.95 2.12 10.85
C ILE A 384 -1.02 1.23 10.01
N ASN A 385 -0.03 1.82 9.34
CA ASN A 385 0.96 1.10 8.55
C ASN A 385 1.89 0.23 9.40
N ALA A 386 2.27 0.68 10.60
CA ALA A 386 3.07 -0.13 11.53
C ALA A 386 2.28 -1.34 12.03
N PHE A 387 1.01 -1.16 12.39
CA PHE A 387 0.19 -2.27 12.90
C PHE A 387 -0.23 -3.26 11.81
N SER A 388 -0.33 -2.85 10.55
CA SER A 388 -0.67 -3.76 9.44
C SER A 388 0.42 -4.81 9.16
N VAL A 389 1.64 -4.62 9.68
CA VAL A 389 2.78 -5.54 9.51
C VAL A 389 3.21 -6.25 10.80
N LEU A 390 2.51 -6.07 11.93
CA LEU A 390 2.85 -6.74 13.19
C LEU A 390 2.20 -8.14 13.30
N PRO A 391 2.98 -9.18 13.63
CA PRO A 391 2.43 -10.49 13.99
C PRO A 391 1.49 -10.39 15.20
N GLY A 392 0.41 -11.18 15.19
CA GLY A 392 -0.51 -11.34 16.34
C GLY A 392 -1.61 -10.29 16.47
N LEU A 393 -1.42 -9.06 15.99
CA LEU A 393 -2.42 -8.00 16.10
C LEU A 393 -3.38 -7.98 14.90
N LYS A 394 -4.61 -8.46 15.08
CA LYS A 394 -5.62 -8.49 14.00
C LYS A 394 -6.19 -7.08 13.77
N PHE A 395 -6.43 -6.72 12.51
CA PHE A 395 -7.02 -5.42 12.14
C PHE A 395 -8.35 -5.11 12.86
N GLU A 396 -9.17 -6.13 13.15
CA GLU A 396 -10.41 -5.97 13.92
C GLU A 396 -10.18 -5.59 15.41
N GLN A 397 -9.01 -5.91 15.98
CA GLN A 397 -8.64 -5.45 17.33
C GLN A 397 -8.28 -3.97 17.33
N LEU A 398 -7.62 -3.47 16.26
CA LEU A 398 -7.29 -2.04 16.11
C LEU A 398 -8.52 -1.15 16.08
N LYS A 399 -9.62 -1.61 15.47
CA LYS A 399 -10.91 -0.87 15.46
C LYS A 399 -11.50 -0.66 16.86
N LYS A 400 -11.11 -1.51 17.83
CA LYS A 400 -11.52 -1.39 19.24
C LYS A 400 -10.59 -0.50 20.07
N LEU A 401 -9.59 0.14 19.45
CA LEU A 401 -8.66 1.04 20.13
C LEU A 401 -8.95 2.50 19.75
N ARG A 402 -9.10 3.35 20.76
CA ARG A 402 -9.02 4.81 20.59
C ARG A 402 -7.55 5.21 20.61
N CYS A 403 -7.09 5.79 19.51
CA CYS A 403 -5.82 6.50 19.49
C CYS A 403 -5.99 7.89 20.10
N GLN A 404 -5.38 8.12 21.25
CA GLN A 404 -5.13 9.46 21.76
C GLN A 404 -3.74 9.92 21.23
N MET A 405 -3.49 11.23 21.05
CA MET A 405 -2.19 11.76 20.57
C MET A 405 -1.79 13.11 21.18
N ILE A 406 -0.54 13.30 21.62
CA ILE A 406 -0.01 14.62 22.02
C ILE A 406 1.46 14.82 21.62
N GLY A 407 1.80 16.09 21.39
CA GLY A 407 3.13 16.59 21.08
C GLY A 407 3.97 16.95 22.31
N LEU A 408 5.26 16.70 22.20
CA LEU A 408 6.25 16.82 23.27
C LEU A 408 7.54 17.43 22.75
N ARG A 409 8.07 18.41 23.48
CA ARG A 409 9.35 19.04 23.16
C ARG A 409 10.47 18.39 23.97
N TRP A 410 11.45 17.82 23.28
CA TRP A 410 12.61 17.17 23.90
C TRP A 410 13.87 17.40 23.06
N GLN A 411 14.93 17.94 23.65
CA GLN A 411 16.19 18.29 22.97
C GLN A 411 15.93 19.07 21.65
N ASP A 412 15.16 20.15 21.76
CA ASP A 412 14.67 21.03 20.67
C ASP A 412 13.83 20.37 19.56
N ARG A 413 13.53 19.08 19.68
CA ARG A 413 12.69 18.34 18.72
C ARG A 413 11.23 18.35 19.15
N ARG A 414 10.33 18.53 18.18
CA ARG A 414 8.90 18.25 18.28
C ARG A 414 8.70 16.76 18.02
N LEU A 415 8.05 16.07 18.95
CA LEU A 415 7.85 14.62 18.92
C LEU A 415 6.39 14.32 19.24
N ALA A 416 5.82 13.28 18.68
CA ALA A 416 4.44 12.87 18.93
C ALA A 416 4.41 11.49 19.57
N LEU A 417 3.50 11.28 20.51
CA LEU A 417 3.13 9.95 20.99
C LEU A 417 1.69 9.66 20.66
N LEU A 418 1.44 8.37 20.45
CA LEU A 418 0.14 7.78 20.23
C LEU A 418 -0.08 6.69 21.28
N ASN A 419 -1.13 6.81 22.08
CA ASN A 419 -1.55 5.80 23.05
C ASN A 419 -2.84 5.15 22.53
N PHE A 420 -2.83 3.84 22.39
CA PHE A 420 -3.95 3.07 21.87
C PHE A 420 -4.68 2.40 23.04
N ILE A 421 -5.72 3.06 23.53
CA ILE A 421 -6.51 2.60 24.67
C ILE A 421 -7.77 1.85 24.22
N PRO A 422 -8.22 0.81 24.94
CA PRO A 422 -9.49 0.14 24.66
C PRO A 422 -10.67 1.13 24.63
N ALA A 423 -11.49 1.02 23.60
CA ALA A 423 -12.71 1.80 23.42
C ALA A 423 -13.93 0.92 23.67
N SER A 424 -14.75 1.24 24.68
CA SER A 424 -15.99 0.52 24.97
C SER A 424 -16.93 0.51 23.76
N GLY A 425 -17.18 -0.67 23.18
CA GLY A 425 -18.14 -0.88 22.10
C GLY A 425 -19.42 -1.59 22.60
N PRO A 426 -20.59 -1.34 21.98
CA PRO A 426 -21.77 -2.13 22.23
C PRO A 426 -21.54 -3.57 21.76
N GLY A 427 -21.76 -4.55 22.64
CA GLY A 427 -21.62 -5.98 22.34
C GLY A 427 -20.25 -6.60 22.63
N ASP A 428 -19.32 -5.88 23.28
CA ASP A 428 -18.09 -6.50 23.75
C ASP A 428 -18.33 -7.47 24.94
N PRO A 429 -17.61 -8.60 25.03
CA PRO A 429 -17.80 -9.57 26.10
C PRO A 429 -17.35 -9.02 27.47
N PRO A 430 -18.04 -9.38 28.58
CA PRO A 430 -17.63 -8.98 29.92
C PRO A 430 -16.17 -9.36 30.21
N GLY A 431 -15.39 -8.41 30.73
CA GLY A 431 -13.98 -8.64 31.10
C GLY A 431 -12.94 -8.36 30.01
N TRP A 432 -13.31 -8.05 28.76
CA TRP A 432 -12.33 -7.77 27.70
C TRP A 432 -11.45 -6.54 27.99
N GLN A 433 -12.02 -5.52 28.61
CA GLN A 433 -11.28 -4.34 29.09
C GLN A 433 -10.33 -4.71 30.22
N THR A 434 -10.75 -5.65 31.07
CA THR A 434 -9.94 -6.13 32.19
C THR A 434 -8.68 -6.83 31.67
N GLN A 435 -8.80 -7.74 30.69
CA GLN A 435 -7.64 -8.38 30.05
C GLN A 435 -6.64 -7.37 29.45
N LEU A 436 -7.11 -6.27 28.88
CA LEU A 436 -6.26 -5.20 28.32
C LEU A 436 -5.83 -4.12 29.34
N GLN A 437 -6.18 -4.27 30.62
CA GLN A 437 -5.86 -3.32 31.69
C GLN A 437 -5.12 -3.95 32.89
N THR A 438 -5.23 -5.27 33.11
CA THR A 438 -4.63 -5.93 34.27
C THR A 438 -3.19 -6.39 34.06
N GLU A 439 -2.75 -6.56 32.80
CA GLU A 439 -1.42 -7.10 32.47
C GLU A 439 -0.69 -6.20 31.46
N ASP A 440 0.23 -5.39 32.01
CA ASP A 440 1.11 -4.41 31.34
C ASP A 440 0.41 -3.29 30.51
N PRO A 441 1.13 -2.19 30.17
CA PRO A 441 0.47 -0.96 29.72
C PRO A 441 -0.06 -1.04 28.29
N PRO A 442 -1.04 -0.19 27.93
CA PRO A 442 -1.62 -0.15 26.59
C PRO A 442 -0.56 0.08 25.51
N LEU A 443 -0.84 -0.43 24.32
CA LEU A 443 -0.03 -0.28 23.11
C LEU A 443 0.36 1.20 22.88
N GLN A 444 1.65 1.50 22.79
CA GLN A 444 2.17 2.88 22.61
C GLN A 444 3.10 2.96 21.41
N MET A 445 2.88 3.97 20.55
CA MET A 445 3.80 4.29 19.45
C MET A 445 4.36 5.71 19.61
N LEU A 446 5.62 5.89 19.26
CA LEU A 446 6.32 7.16 19.28
C LEU A 446 6.80 7.56 17.88
N TYR A 447 6.55 8.80 17.50
CA TYR A 447 6.77 9.36 16.18
C TYR A 447 7.57 10.68 16.23
N ASP A 448 8.43 10.90 15.24
CA ASP A 448 9.07 12.19 14.93
C ASP A 448 8.40 12.79 13.68
N PRO A 449 7.57 13.84 13.81
CA PRO A 449 6.95 14.51 12.68
C PRO A 449 7.93 15.14 11.69
N ALA A 450 9.06 15.68 12.16
CA ALA A 450 10.05 16.33 11.30
C ALA A 450 10.87 15.33 10.46
N ARG A 451 11.03 14.10 10.96
CA ARG A 451 11.74 13.01 10.26
C ARG A 451 10.83 11.97 9.59
N HIS A 452 9.52 12.09 9.79
CA HIS A 452 8.50 11.12 9.40
C HIS A 452 8.84 9.67 9.82
N ALA A 453 9.29 9.49 11.07
CA ALA A 453 9.90 8.23 11.53
C ALA A 453 9.37 7.74 12.88
N ILE A 454 9.17 6.43 13.01
CA ILE A 454 8.82 5.78 14.28
C ILE A 454 10.08 5.60 15.13
N ILE A 455 10.07 6.18 16.32
CA ILE A 455 11.20 6.12 17.27
C ILE A 455 11.00 5.00 18.32
N ARG A 456 9.78 4.59 18.67
CA ARG A 456 9.51 3.42 19.53
C ARG A 456 8.15 2.84 19.19
N LEU A 457 8.04 1.53 19.37
CA LEU A 457 6.79 0.84 19.62
C LEU A 457 6.93 0.03 20.92
N ARG A 458 5.94 0.08 21.81
CA ARG A 458 5.80 -0.82 22.97
C ARG A 458 4.47 -1.56 22.83
N MET A 459 4.52 -2.88 22.89
CA MET A 459 3.36 -3.77 22.92
C MET A 459 3.25 -4.41 24.32
N PRO A 460 2.07 -4.83 24.76
CA PRO A 460 1.95 -5.79 25.86
C PRO A 460 2.55 -7.13 25.42
N ASP A 461 3.08 -7.91 26.38
CA ASP A 461 3.50 -9.28 26.13
C ASP A 461 2.26 -10.14 25.89
N MET A 462 1.98 -10.43 24.61
CA MET A 462 0.87 -11.30 24.24
C MET A 462 1.36 -12.75 24.26
N GLU A 463 1.11 -13.46 25.35
CA GLU A 463 1.19 -14.93 25.36
C GLU A 463 0.24 -15.50 24.29
N ASN A 464 0.72 -16.48 23.50
CA ASN A 464 -0.04 -17.14 22.43
C ASN A 464 -0.85 -18.33 22.94
#